data_AF-A0A438HY66-F1
#
_entry.id   AF-A0A438HY66-F1
#
_cell.length_a   1.000
_cell.length_b   1.000
_cell.length_c   1.000
_cell.angle_alpha   90.00
_cell.angle_beta   90.00
_cell.angle_gamma   90.00
#
_symmetry.space_group_name_H-M   'P 1'
#
loop_
_entity.id
_entity.type
_entity.pdbx_description
1 polymer ?
#
loop_
_entity_poly.entity_id
_entity_poly.type
_entity_poly.pdbx_seq_one_letter_code
_entity_poly.pdbx_strand_id
1 'polypeptide(L)'
;MDLSRAGLKRFLDLNEFEEFRNDVYINSKIVKEKLKSKLKSRWIGPFIIHQVHSNGVVELLNSNNIGNFKVNDHHLKPFVEPFSRDKEEFVLLDSHQA
;
A
#
# COMPACT_ATOMS: atom_id res chain seq x y z
N MET A 1 61.55 -1.41 -0.28
CA MET A 1 60.10 -1.31 -0.05
C MET A 1 59.47 -2.48 -0.79
N ASP A 2 58.74 -3.37 -0.10
CA ASP A 2 58.27 -4.62 -0.70
C ASP A 2 56.92 -4.41 -1.41
N LEU A 3 56.99 -3.85 -2.63
CA LEU A 3 55.84 -3.35 -3.39
C LEU A 3 54.83 -4.46 -3.75
N SER A 4 55.28 -5.71 -3.86
CA SER A 4 54.45 -6.88 -4.14
C SER A 4 53.51 -7.21 -2.97
N ARG A 5 54.03 -7.16 -1.73
CA ARG A 5 53.25 -7.43 -0.50
C ARG A 5 52.19 -6.37 -0.25
N ALA A 6 52.50 -5.10 -0.50
CA ALA A 6 51.55 -3.99 -0.37
C ALA A 6 50.47 -3.99 -1.48
N GLY A 7 50.80 -4.48 -2.68
CA GLY A 7 49.84 -4.69 -3.76
C GLY A 7 48.82 -5.80 -3.42
N LEU A 8 49.31 -6.95 -2.98
CA LEU A 8 48.46 -8.09 -2.61
C LEU A 8 47.53 -7.75 -1.43
N LYS A 9 48.05 -7.04 -0.42
CA LYS A 9 47.23 -6.62 0.73
C LYS A 9 46.06 -5.72 0.30
N ARG A 10 46.32 -4.71 -0.54
CA ARG A 10 45.26 -3.82 -1.05
C ARG A 10 44.21 -4.57 -1.86
N PHE A 11 44.62 -5.56 -2.65
CA PHE A 11 43.70 -6.40 -3.42
C PHE A 11 42.76 -7.19 -2.50
N LEU A 12 43.30 -7.82 -1.45
CA LEU A 12 42.50 -8.54 -0.46
C LEU A 12 41.57 -7.60 0.31
N ASP A 13 42.08 -6.45 0.77
CA ASP A 13 41.28 -5.44 1.50
C ASP A 13 40.11 -4.93 0.63
N LEU A 14 40.31 -4.77 -0.68
CA LEU A 14 39.27 -4.34 -1.62
C LEU A 14 38.21 -5.43 -1.87
N ASN A 15 38.64 -6.69 -2.00
CA ASN A 15 37.71 -7.81 -2.18
C ASN A 15 36.82 -7.99 -0.95
N GLU A 16 37.40 -7.93 0.25
CA GLU A 16 36.65 -7.98 1.52
C GLU A 16 35.64 -6.83 1.63
N PHE A 17 36.02 -5.62 1.23
CA PHE A 17 35.11 -4.48 1.22
C PHE A 17 33.96 -4.65 0.21
N GLU A 18 34.23 -5.23 -0.96
CA GLU A 18 33.20 -5.47 -1.97
C GLU A 18 32.19 -6.53 -1.51
N GLU A 19 32.66 -7.61 -0.88
CA GLU A 19 31.82 -8.64 -0.26
C GLU A 19 30.91 -8.04 0.81
N PHE A 20 31.45 -7.20 1.70
CA PHE A 20 30.65 -6.53 2.73
C PHE A 20 29.55 -5.65 2.12
N ARG A 21 29.87 -4.89 1.07
CA ARG A 21 28.87 -4.07 0.37
C ARG A 21 27.79 -4.92 -0.27
N ASN A 22 28.16 -6.06 -0.86
CA ASN A 22 27.22 -6.99 -1.45
C ASN A 22 26.29 -7.59 -0.39
N ASP A 23 26.83 -8.02 0.76
CA ASP A 23 26.04 -8.57 1.87
C ASP A 23 25.05 -7.56 2.42
N VAL A 24 25.49 -6.31 2.66
CA VAL A 24 24.60 -5.22 3.08
C VAL A 24 23.49 -4.99 2.06
N TYR A 25 23.81 -4.97 0.76
CA TYR A 25 22.84 -4.77 -0.30
C TYR A 25 21.81 -5.92 -0.37
N ILE A 26 22.27 -7.18 -0.29
CA ILE A 26 21.40 -8.37 -0.30
C ILE A 26 20.49 -8.38 0.93
N ASN A 27 21.04 -8.12 2.12
CA ASN A 27 20.28 -8.05 3.36
C ASN A 27 19.20 -6.95 3.30
N SER A 28 19.55 -5.77 2.78
CA SER A 28 18.62 -4.66 2.57
C SER A 28 17.47 -5.05 1.63
N LYS A 29 17.79 -5.72 0.51
CA LYS A 29 16.79 -6.21 -0.45
C LYS A 29 15.84 -7.23 0.17
N ILE A 30 16.35 -8.18 0.95
CA ILE A 30 15.55 -9.20 1.66
C ILE A 30 14.59 -8.54 2.65
N VAL A 31 15.07 -7.59 3.46
CA VAL A 31 14.23 -6.87 4.42
C VAL A 31 13.12 -6.09 3.71
N LYS A 32 13.45 -5.39 2.63
CA LYS A 32 12.46 -4.61 1.85
C LYS A 32 11.36 -5.50 1.27
N GLU A 33 11.71 -6.63 0.68
CA GLU A 33 10.72 -7.57 0.13
C GLU A 33 9.86 -8.21 1.24
N LYS A 34 10.46 -8.53 2.39
CA LYS A 34 9.74 -9.05 3.56
C LYS A 34 8.76 -8.02 4.14
N LEU A 35 9.10 -6.73 4.12
CA LEU A 35 8.22 -5.67 4.60
C LEU A 35 7.04 -5.42 3.65
N LYS A 36 7.25 -5.49 2.32
CA LYS A 36 6.15 -5.39 1.34
C LYS A 36 5.08 -6.47 1.51
N SER A 37 5.46 -7.69 1.89
CA SER A 37 4.51 -8.79 2.12
C SER A 37 3.82 -8.69 3.48
N LYS A 38 4.52 -8.22 4.50
CA LYS A 38 3.99 -8.08 5.87
C LYS A 38 3.10 -6.85 6.07
N LEU A 39 3.34 -5.77 5.32
CA LEU A 39 2.60 -4.50 5.43
C LEU A 39 1.54 -4.36 4.33
N LYS A 40 0.73 -5.41 4.10
CA LYS A 40 -0.41 -5.31 3.18
C LYS A 40 -1.67 -4.92 3.95
N SER A 41 -1.85 -3.62 4.22
CA SER A 41 -3.17 -3.07 4.56
C SER A 41 -4.06 -3.15 3.32
N ARG A 42 -4.81 -4.24 3.18
CA ARG A 42 -5.80 -4.42 2.10
C ARG A 42 -7.13 -3.81 2.56
N TRP A 43 -7.59 -2.81 1.83
CA TRP A 43 -8.94 -2.24 2.01
C TRP A 43 -9.99 -3.25 1.58
N ILE A 44 -11.02 -3.46 2.41
CA ILE A 44 -12.07 -4.47 2.18
C ILE A 44 -13.27 -3.79 1.51
N GLY A 45 -13.11 -3.31 0.28
CA GLY A 45 -14.23 -2.75 -0.50
C GLY A 45 -14.93 -1.52 0.11
N PRO A 46 -16.00 -1.03 -0.54
CA PRO A 46 -16.83 0.06 -0.03
C PRO A 46 -17.83 -0.45 1.02
N PHE A 47 -18.07 0.38 2.04
CA PHE A 47 -19.09 0.15 3.07
C PHE A 47 -19.97 1.39 3.22
N ILE A 48 -21.18 1.20 3.74
CA ILE A 48 -22.10 2.29 4.09
C ILE A 48 -21.90 2.62 5.57
N ILE A 49 -21.75 3.91 5.88
CA ILE A 49 -21.68 4.39 7.26
C ILE A 49 -23.11 4.45 7.82
N HIS A 50 -23.33 3.80 8.95
CA HIS A 50 -24.60 3.83 9.68
C HIS A 50 -24.63 5.02 10.67
N GLN A 51 -23.58 5.15 11.48
CA GLN A 51 -23.50 6.19 12.52
C GLN A 51 -22.03 6.56 12.80
N VAL A 52 -21.78 7.85 13.04
CA VAL A 52 -20.49 8.36 13.51
C VAL A 52 -20.67 8.88 14.93
N HIS A 53 -19.84 8.41 15.85
CA HIS A 53 -19.83 8.86 17.23
C HIS A 53 -18.83 10.01 17.41
N SER A 54 -19.08 10.92 18.36
CA SER A 54 -18.20 12.07 18.63
C SER A 54 -16.78 11.71 19.07
N ASN A 55 -16.57 10.46 19.50
CA ASN A 55 -15.28 9.90 19.89
C ASN A 55 -14.48 9.29 18.71
N GLY A 56 -14.97 9.38 17.47
CA GLY A 56 -14.30 8.86 16.28
C GLY A 56 -14.51 7.37 15.99
N VAL A 57 -15.42 6.71 16.72
CA VAL A 57 -15.89 5.37 16.36
C VAL A 57 -16.97 5.47 15.30
N VAL A 58 -16.85 4.66 14.25
CA VAL A 58 -17.78 4.62 13.13
C VAL A 58 -18.43 3.24 13.05
N GLU A 59 -19.74 3.22 12.95
CA GLU A 59 -20.52 2.01 12.70
C GLU A 59 -20.74 1.83 11.20
N LEU A 60 -20.34 0.68 10.66
CA LEU A 60 -20.52 0.31 9.25
C LEU A 60 -21.62 -0.72 9.09
N LEU A 61 -22.37 -0.62 8.00
CA LEU A 61 -23.36 -1.60 7.59
C LEU A 61 -22.69 -2.76 6.82
N ASN A 62 -22.95 -4.00 7.25
CA ASN A 62 -22.51 -5.20 6.54
C ASN A 62 -23.41 -5.47 5.32
N SER A 63 -22.81 -5.84 4.18
CA SER A 63 -23.52 -6.22 2.96
C SER A 63 -24.54 -7.35 3.16
N ASN A 64 -24.31 -8.22 4.15
CA ASN A 64 -25.17 -9.37 4.42
C ASN A 64 -26.33 -9.06 5.39
N ASN A 65 -26.53 -7.79 5.78
CA ASN A 65 -27.60 -7.35 6.72
C ASN A 65 -27.63 -8.06 8.09
N ILE A 66 -26.59 -8.81 8.45
CA ILE A 66 -26.52 -9.60 9.70
C ILE A 66 -26.05 -8.77 10.91
N GLY A 67 -25.58 -7.54 10.70
CA GLY A 67 -25.29 -6.62 11.79
C GLY A 67 -24.35 -5.47 11.39
N ASN A 68 -24.44 -4.39 12.15
CA ASN A 68 -23.50 -3.27 12.12
C ASN A 68 -22.22 -3.68 12.85
N PHE A 69 -21.06 -3.20 12.41
CA PHE A 69 -19.80 -3.40 13.12
C PHE A 69 -19.08 -2.08 13.33
N LYS A 70 -18.32 -1.98 14.43
CA LYS A 70 -17.62 -0.76 14.86
C LYS A 70 -16.17 -0.79 14.41
N VAL A 71 -15.72 0.31 13.82
CA VAL A 71 -14.31 0.55 13.47
C VAL A 71 -13.89 1.93 13.93
N ASN A 72 -12.59 2.14 14.07
CA ASN A 72 -12.04 3.48 14.28
C ASN A 72 -11.94 4.21 12.93
N ASP A 73 -12.11 5.53 12.95
CA ASP A 73 -12.03 6.37 11.75
C ASP A 73 -10.71 6.21 10.97
N HIS A 74 -9.58 5.98 11.67
CA HIS A 74 -8.27 5.72 11.05
C HIS A 74 -8.22 4.49 10.14
N HIS A 75 -9.19 3.58 10.25
CA HIS A 75 -9.31 2.38 9.41
C HIS A 75 -10.29 2.58 8.25
N LEU A 76 -10.73 3.81 8.00
CA LEU A 76 -11.62 4.17 6.91
C LEU A 76 -10.91 5.06 5.89
N LYS A 77 -11.41 5.00 4.65
CA LYS A 77 -11.00 5.88 3.57
C LYS A 77 -12.23 6.23 2.73
N PRO A 78 -12.44 7.50 2.35
CA PRO A 78 -13.51 7.88 1.45
C PRO A 78 -13.44 7.07 0.15
N PHE A 79 -14.56 6.44 -0.21
CA PHE A 79 -14.70 5.77 -1.50
C PHE A 79 -15.11 6.80 -2.55
N VAL A 80 -14.30 6.97 -3.59
CA VAL A 80 -14.62 7.81 -4.74
C VAL A 80 -15.12 6.89 -5.84
N GLU A 81 -16.39 7.02 -6.22
CA GLU A 81 -16.96 6.23 -7.31
C GLU A 81 -16.21 6.56 -8.62
N PRO A 82 -15.65 5.57 -9.33
CA PRO A 82 -15.08 5.80 -10.64
C PRO A 82 -16.17 6.28 -11.60
N PHE A 83 -15.89 7.35 -12.36
CA PHE A 83 -16.79 7.82 -13.41
C PHE A 83 -16.99 6.73 -14.46
N SER A 84 -18.17 6.12 -14.50
CA SER A 84 -18.57 5.18 -15.53
C SER A 84 -19.13 5.95 -16.73
N ARG A 85 -18.53 5.82 -17.92
CA ARG A 85 -19.01 6.46 -19.16
C ARG A 85 -20.39 5.96 -19.60
N ASP A 86 -20.83 4.82 -19.08
CA ASP A 86 -22.10 4.18 -19.43
C ASP A 86 -23.35 4.91 -18.90
N LYS A 87 -23.18 5.96 -18.08
CA LYS A 87 -24.28 6.78 -17.52
C LYS A 87 -24.57 8.07 -18.32
N GLU A 88 -23.79 8.37 -19.37
CA GLU A 88 -23.98 9.58 -20.19
C GLU A 88 -25.07 9.44 -21.27
N GLU A 89 -25.46 8.23 -21.63
CA GLU A 89 -26.41 7.99 -22.74
C GLU A 89 -27.89 8.28 -22.39
N PHE A 90 -28.25 8.37 -21.10
CA PHE A 90 -29.65 8.53 -20.68
C PHE A 90 -30.16 9.98 -20.66
N VAL A 91 -29.28 10.99 -20.73
CA VAL A 91 -29.68 12.41 -20.52
C VAL A 91 -30.02 13.15 -21.83
N LEU A 92 -29.89 12.50 -22.99
CA LEU A 92 -30.11 13.14 -24.30
C LEU A 92 -31.48 12.84 -24.94
N LEU A 93 -32.32 11.97 -24.38
CA LEU A 93 -33.58 11.56 -25.04
C LEU A 93 -34.84 12.33 -24.57
N ASP A 94 -34.76 13.11 -23.49
CA ASP A 94 -35.93 13.81 -22.92
C ASP A 94 -36.10 15.27 -23.38
N SER A 95 -35.24 15.80 -24.27
CA SER A 95 -35.30 17.22 -24.68
C SER A 95 -36.20 17.51 -25.89
N HIS A 96 -37.02 16.56 -26.36
CA HIS A 96 -37.92 16.77 -27.52
C HIS A 96 -39.35 16.38 -27.21
N GLN A 97 -39.99 17.07 -26.26
CA GLN A 97 -41.44 17.18 -26.20
C GLN A 97 -41.83 18.45 -25.42
N ALA A 98 -41.93 19.57 -26.15
CA ALA A 98 -42.68 20.78 -25.79
C ALA A 98 -43.17 21.43 -27.08
#